data_AF-A0A016S6V8-F1
#
_entry.id   AF-A0A016S6V8-F1
#
_cell.length_a   1.000
_cell.length_b   1.000
_cell.length_c   1.000
_cell.angle_alpha   90.00
_cell.angle_beta   90.00
_cell.angle_gamma   90.00
#
_symmetry.space_group_name_H-M   'P 1'
#
loop_
_entity.id
_entity.type
_entity.pdbx_description
1 polymer ?
#
loop_
_entity_poly.entity_id
_entity_poly.type
_entity_poly.pdbx_seq_one_letter_code
_entity_poly.pdbx_strand_id
1 'polypeptide(L)'
;MTSLESSLIISLCLTGFLYKRKPQTIAQHHSPMFLFAASLVLAFILLQPTTSSGNNEQSLNCSVLAPYECPKEVKEPLFAKLEEIIGNLTYNCTLEDVSSVTANFGKFDEYTVLYDPIDNLNQTVYKENNTRWPTHRQEVLGGLNVTNFINNATKAWEKELEEMRNKTQVGCYLYGGYVPILVCAFT
;
A
#
# COMPACT_ATOMS: atom_id res chain seq x y z
N MET A 1 15.34 7.83 6.35
CA MET A 1 15.20 9.25 5.97
C MET A 1 13.77 9.47 5.54
N THR A 2 13.00 10.20 6.34
CA THR A 2 11.58 10.41 6.09
C THR A 2 11.39 11.48 5.00
N SER A 3 10.35 11.32 4.18
CA SER A 3 9.93 12.21 3.09
C SER A 3 9.86 13.72 3.48
N LEU A 4 9.71 14.01 4.78
CA LEU A 4 9.73 15.36 5.33
C LEU A 4 11.10 16.06 5.22
N GLU A 5 12.21 15.35 5.39
CA GLU A 5 13.54 15.96 5.35
C GLU A 5 13.94 16.38 3.93
N SER A 6 13.46 15.64 2.92
CA SER A 6 13.73 15.95 1.51
C SER A 6 12.96 17.18 1.03
N SER A 7 11.74 17.40 1.52
CA SER A 7 10.94 18.58 1.15
C SER A 7 11.44 19.88 1.77
N LEU A 8 12.04 19.83 2.96
CA LEU A 8 12.64 20.99 3.63
C LEU A 8 13.91 21.49 2.93
N ILE A 9 14.72 20.56 2.39
CA ILE A 9 15.96 20.89 1.67
C ILE A 9 15.65 21.55 0.31
N ILE A 10 14.61 21.10 -0.39
CA ILE A 10 14.21 21.69 -1.69
C ILE A 10 13.65 23.13 -1.49
N SER A 11 12.91 23.36 -0.41
CA SER A 11 12.35 24.69 -0.09
C SER A 11 13.42 25.72 0.31
N LEU A 12 14.48 25.29 1.01
CA LEU A 12 15.62 26.15 1.36
C LEU A 12 16.53 26.46 0.16
N CYS A 13 16.61 25.58 -0.84
CA CYS A 13 17.41 25.83 -2.05
C CYS A 13 16.76 26.88 -2.98
N LEU A 14 15.42 26.92 -3.06
CA LEU A 14 14.69 27.89 -3.90
C LEU A 14 14.70 29.32 -3.34
N THR A 15 14.76 29.48 -2.02
CA THR A 15 14.89 30.79 -1.38
C THR A 15 16.31 31.36 -1.49
N GLY A 16 17.34 30.51 -1.54
CA GLY A 16 18.72 30.93 -1.76
C GLY A 16 19.03 31.40 -3.19
N PHE A 17 18.37 30.86 -4.21
CA PHE A 17 18.62 31.20 -5.60
C PHE A 17 18.03 32.56 -6.03
N LEU A 18 16.99 33.03 -5.34
CA LEU A 18 16.33 34.31 -5.67
C LEU A 18 17.01 35.53 -5.04
N TYR A 19 17.99 35.35 -4.15
CA TYR A 19 18.63 36.47 -3.43
C TYR A 19 19.97 36.95 -4.02
N LYS A 20 20.39 36.40 -5.17
CA LYS A 20 21.65 36.79 -5.83
C LYS A 20 21.43 37.55 -7.15
N ARG A 21 20.57 38.57 -7.13
CA ARG A 21 20.56 39.63 -8.15
C ARG A 21 20.65 41.00 -7.49
N LYS A 22 21.73 41.73 -7.81
CA LYS A 22 21.92 43.15 -7.45
C LYS A 22 20.68 43.96 -7.85
N PRO A 23 20.20 44.87 -6.98
CA PRO A 23 19.10 45.76 -7.34
C PRO A 23 19.64 46.93 -8.17
N GLN A 24 19.11 47.09 -9.38
CA GLN A 24 19.07 48.41 -9.99
C GLN A 24 17.72 49.04 -9.65
N THR A 25 17.84 50.23 -9.09
CA THR A 25 16.84 51.15 -8.59
C THR A 25 15.81 51.52 -9.65
N ILE A 26 14.52 51.26 -9.40
CA ILE A 26 13.42 52.14 -9.81
C ILE A 26 12.40 52.14 -8.66
N ALA A 27 12.22 53.31 -8.07
CA ALA A 27 11.15 53.60 -7.12
C ALA A 27 9.84 53.80 -7.87
N GLN A 28 8.74 53.20 -7.42
CA GLN A 28 7.43 53.85 -7.41
C GLN A 28 6.38 53.07 -6.61
N HIS A 29 5.89 53.76 -5.56
CA HIS A 29 4.53 53.87 -5.04
C HIS A 29 3.58 52.66 -4.91
N HIS A 30 3.10 52.55 -3.65
CA HIS A 30 1.78 52.09 -3.19
C HIS A 30 1.29 50.69 -3.57
N SER A 31 1.22 49.81 -2.56
CA SER A 31 -0.04 49.20 -2.08
C SER A 31 0.21 48.30 -0.86
N PRO A 32 -0.29 48.62 0.35
CA PRO A 32 -0.14 47.77 1.54
C PRO A 32 -1.18 46.64 1.61
N MET A 33 -1.69 46.17 0.47
CA MET A 33 -2.84 45.25 0.42
C MET A 33 -2.48 43.79 0.12
N PHE A 34 -1.21 43.49 -0.20
CA PHE A 34 -0.79 42.14 -0.58
C PHE A 34 -0.20 41.29 0.56
N LEU A 35 0.04 41.86 1.75
CA LEU A 35 0.61 41.10 2.88
C LEU A 35 -0.43 40.39 3.75
N PHE A 36 -1.73 40.67 3.57
CA PHE A 36 -2.78 39.98 4.31
C PHE A 36 -3.25 38.67 3.66
N ALA A 37 -3.12 38.52 2.34
CA ALA A 37 -3.58 37.33 1.63
C ALA A 37 -2.70 36.10 1.90
N ALA A 38 -1.38 36.29 2.04
CA ALA A 38 -0.45 35.19 2.30
C ALA A 38 -0.63 34.57 3.71
N SER A 39 -1.10 35.35 4.68
CA SER A 39 -1.28 34.87 6.07
C SER A 39 -2.55 34.02 6.25
N LEU A 40 -3.58 34.24 5.44
CA LEU A 40 -4.83 33.45 5.49
C LEU A 40 -4.64 32.04 4.90
N VAL A 41 -3.83 31.89 3.85
CA VAL A 41 -3.55 30.56 3.26
C VAL A 41 -2.78 29.67 4.25
N LEU A 42 -1.83 30.23 5.00
CA LEU A 42 -1.08 29.48 6.01
C LEU A 42 -1.96 29.05 7.19
N ALA A 43 -2.93 29.88 7.59
CA ALA A 43 -3.90 29.53 8.63
C ALA A 43 -4.84 28.41 8.18
N PHE A 44 -5.26 28.36 6.90
CA PHE A 44 -6.09 27.27 6.37
C PHE A 44 -5.35 25.94 6.26
N ILE A 45 -4.03 25.94 6.04
CA ILE A 45 -3.21 24.72 6.06
C ILE A 45 -3.08 24.19 7.51
N LEU A 46 -3.00 25.07 8.51
CA LEU A 46 -2.95 24.69 9.93
C LEU A 46 -4.32 24.34 10.54
N LEU A 47 -5.42 24.74 9.89
CA LEU A 47 -6.80 24.43 10.28
C LEU A 47 -7.35 23.19 9.58
N GLN A 48 -6.56 22.45 8.81
CA GLN A 48 -6.95 21.08 8.46
C GLN A 48 -7.11 20.31 9.77
N PRO A 49 -8.32 19.83 10.09
CA PRO A 49 -8.53 19.06 11.29
C PRO A 49 -7.55 17.88 11.23
N THR A 50 -6.58 17.84 12.13
CA THR A 50 -5.99 16.57 12.51
C THR A 50 -7.10 15.80 13.20
N THR A 51 -7.98 15.17 12.43
CA THR A 51 -8.84 14.08 12.90
C THR A 51 -7.93 12.90 13.21
N SER A 52 -7.14 13.04 14.26
CA SER A 52 -6.75 11.92 15.11
C SER A 52 -7.91 11.72 16.09
N SER A 53 -9.02 11.21 15.56
CA SER A 53 -10.12 10.71 16.37
C SER A 53 -10.23 9.23 16.08
N GLY A 54 -10.01 8.43 17.11
CA GLY A 54 -10.09 6.99 17.08
C GLY A 54 -11.39 6.50 16.44
N ASN A 55 -11.22 5.61 15.47
CA ASN A 55 -11.56 4.20 15.62
C ASN A 55 -10.66 3.47 14.63
N ASN A 56 -9.97 2.41 15.08
CA ASN A 56 -9.24 1.50 14.21
C ASN A 56 -10.26 0.71 13.36
N GLU A 57 -10.93 1.37 12.41
CA GLU A 57 -11.42 0.65 11.24
C GLU A 57 -10.19 0.34 10.40
N GLN A 58 -9.70 -0.87 10.57
CA GLN A 58 -8.62 -1.45 9.78
C GLN A 58 -9.12 -1.52 8.34
N SER A 59 -8.87 -0.46 7.56
CA SER A 59 -9.35 -0.38 6.19
C SER A 59 -8.61 -1.41 5.34
N LEU A 60 -9.27 -2.54 5.08
CA LEU A 60 -8.83 -3.54 4.11
C LEU A 60 -8.89 -3.01 2.66
N ASN A 61 -9.36 -1.79 2.43
CA ASN A 61 -9.47 -1.22 1.09
C ASN A 61 -8.14 -0.57 0.70
N CYS A 62 -7.45 -1.20 -0.27
CA CYS A 62 -6.19 -0.74 -0.83
C CYS A 62 -6.42 -0.28 -2.26
N SER A 63 -5.98 0.94 -2.59
CA SER A 63 -5.93 1.42 -3.97
C SER A 63 -4.68 0.85 -4.66
N VAL A 64 -4.70 -0.45 -4.95
CA VAL A 64 -3.54 -1.18 -5.49
C VAL A 64 -3.19 -0.64 -6.89
N LEU A 65 -1.90 -0.54 -7.20
CA LEU A 65 -1.43 -0.12 -8.54
C LEU A 65 -1.68 -1.18 -9.63
N ALA A 66 -1.99 -2.41 -9.24
CA ALA A 66 -2.37 -3.50 -10.13
C ALA A 66 -3.82 -3.35 -10.61
N PRO A 67 -4.18 -3.84 -11.82
CA PRO A 67 -5.47 -3.55 -12.44
C PRO A 67 -6.70 -4.11 -11.70
N TYR A 68 -6.50 -4.91 -10.63
CA TYR A 68 -7.56 -5.49 -9.82
C TYR A 68 -7.11 -5.62 -8.37
N GLU A 69 -7.84 -5.02 -7.44
CA GLU A 69 -7.67 -5.26 -5.99
C GLU A 69 -7.96 -6.73 -5.65
N CYS A 70 -7.38 -7.23 -4.55
CA CYS A 70 -7.77 -8.55 -4.05
C CYS A 70 -9.28 -8.56 -3.73
N PRO A 71 -10.08 -9.47 -4.32
CA PRO A 71 -11.53 -9.50 -4.10
C PRO A 71 -11.86 -9.58 -2.62
N LYS A 72 -12.83 -8.76 -2.19
CA LYS A 72 -13.21 -8.64 -0.78
C LYS A 72 -13.60 -9.99 -0.18
N GLU A 73 -14.27 -10.82 -0.98
CA GLU A 73 -14.72 -12.17 -0.65
C GLU A 73 -13.58 -13.13 -0.33
N VAL A 74 -12.36 -12.84 -0.81
CA VAL A 74 -11.16 -13.61 -0.49
C VAL A 74 -10.38 -12.92 0.62
N LYS A 75 -10.20 -11.61 0.51
CA LYS A 75 -9.37 -10.79 1.41
C LYS A 75 -9.84 -10.84 2.86
N GLU A 76 -11.13 -10.60 3.12
CA GLU A 76 -11.68 -10.58 4.48
C GLU A 76 -11.55 -11.93 5.20
N PRO A 77 -12.06 -13.06 4.65
CA PRO A 77 -11.95 -14.34 5.33
C PRO A 77 -10.50 -14.86 5.41
N LEU A 78 -9.65 -14.52 4.44
CA LEU A 78 -8.23 -14.86 4.51
C LEU A 78 -7.54 -14.09 5.64
N PHE A 79 -7.78 -12.78 5.73
CA PHE A 79 -7.17 -11.95 6.78
C PHE A 79 -7.60 -12.42 8.17
N ALA A 80 -8.89 -12.64 8.39
CA ALA A 80 -9.40 -13.17 9.67
C ALA A 80 -8.73 -14.50 10.03
N LYS A 81 -8.57 -15.40 9.05
CA LYS A 81 -7.93 -16.70 9.30
C LYS A 81 -6.43 -16.58 9.58
N LEU A 82 -5.72 -15.66 8.93
CA LEU A 82 -4.32 -15.37 9.22
C LEU A 82 -4.15 -14.76 10.62
N GLU A 83 -5.07 -13.88 11.03
CA GLU A 83 -5.10 -13.30 12.37
C GLU A 83 -5.33 -14.37 13.45
N GLU A 84 -6.17 -15.37 13.21
CA GLU A 84 -6.33 -16.53 14.10
C GLU A 84 -5.05 -17.37 14.24
N ILE A 85 -4.26 -17.49 13.17
CA ILE A 85 -3.05 -18.34 13.14
C ILE A 85 -1.85 -17.61 13.76
N ILE A 86 -1.57 -16.39 13.29
CA ILE A 86 -0.37 -15.60 13.64
C ILE A 86 -0.63 -14.72 14.86
N GLY A 87 -1.83 -14.11 14.94
CA GLY A 87 -2.19 -13.13 15.97
C GLY A 87 -1.69 -11.72 15.68
N ASN A 88 -2.50 -10.72 16.04
CA ASN A 88 -2.14 -9.29 16.03
C ASN A 88 -1.57 -8.79 14.68
N LEU A 89 -2.23 -9.15 13.59
CA LEU A 89 -1.86 -8.70 12.24
C LEU A 89 -2.53 -7.37 11.89
N THR A 90 -1.81 -6.53 11.16
CA THR A 90 -2.34 -5.34 10.50
C THR A 90 -2.23 -5.45 9.00
N TYR A 91 -3.32 -5.16 8.31
CA TYR A 91 -3.32 -5.17 6.85
C TYR A 91 -2.53 -3.98 6.29
N ASN A 92 -1.62 -4.23 5.35
CA ASN A 92 -0.73 -3.23 4.75
C ASN A 92 -0.83 -3.29 3.22
N CYS A 93 -1.28 -2.19 2.62
CA CYS A 93 -1.47 -2.08 1.17
C CYS A 93 -0.16 -2.17 0.37
N THR A 94 0.97 -1.74 0.94
CA THR A 94 2.28 -1.92 0.29
C THR A 94 2.62 -3.40 0.17
N LEU A 95 2.27 -4.21 1.17
CA LEU A 95 2.47 -5.65 1.13
C LEU A 95 1.47 -6.34 0.17
N GLU A 96 0.27 -5.78 -0.03
CA GLU A 96 -0.64 -6.24 -1.09
C GLU A 96 -0.08 -5.94 -2.48
N ASP A 97 0.48 -4.75 -2.70
CA ASP A 97 1.17 -4.40 -3.95
C ASP A 97 2.35 -5.35 -4.21
N VAL A 98 3.19 -5.61 -3.21
CA VAL A 98 4.30 -6.59 -3.27
C VAL A 98 3.81 -7.99 -3.63
N SER A 99 2.70 -8.42 -3.01
CA SER A 99 2.07 -9.71 -3.32
C SER A 99 1.53 -9.76 -4.74
N SER A 100 1.01 -8.65 -5.25
CA SER A 100 0.54 -8.53 -6.64
C SER A 100 1.67 -8.73 -7.64
N VAL A 101 2.84 -8.17 -7.37
CA VAL A 101 4.03 -8.33 -8.22
C VAL A 101 4.45 -9.79 -8.27
N THR A 102 4.55 -10.46 -7.12
CA THR A 102 4.87 -11.89 -7.07
C THR A 102 3.81 -12.74 -7.77
N ALA A 103 2.53 -12.42 -7.62
CA ALA A 103 1.46 -13.18 -8.27
C ALA A 103 1.49 -13.05 -9.80
N ASN A 104 1.79 -11.85 -10.32
CA ASN A 104 1.78 -11.57 -11.75
C ASN A 104 3.09 -11.99 -12.46
N PHE A 105 4.23 -11.84 -11.78
CA PHE A 105 5.56 -12.03 -12.40
C PHE A 105 6.36 -13.20 -11.82
N GLY A 106 5.90 -13.80 -10.72
CA GLY A 106 6.48 -14.99 -10.10
C GLY A 106 7.71 -14.73 -9.22
N LYS A 107 8.27 -13.51 -9.21
CA LYS A 107 9.46 -13.16 -8.43
C LYS A 107 9.39 -11.70 -7.98
N PHE A 108 9.31 -11.44 -6.67
CA PHE A 108 9.40 -10.07 -6.15
C PHE A 108 10.81 -9.49 -6.32
N ASP A 109 11.85 -10.29 -6.09
CA ASP A 109 13.24 -9.84 -6.04
C ASP A 109 13.68 -9.08 -7.30
N GLU A 110 13.18 -9.49 -8.47
CA GLU A 110 13.47 -8.86 -9.76
C GLU A 110 12.84 -7.47 -9.92
N TYR A 111 11.88 -7.12 -9.06
CA TYR A 111 11.13 -5.87 -9.06
C TYR A 111 11.31 -5.06 -7.77
N THR A 112 12.26 -5.45 -6.92
CA THR A 112 12.66 -4.71 -5.71
C THR A 112 13.01 -3.25 -5.99
N VAL A 113 13.48 -2.94 -7.21
CA VAL A 113 13.76 -1.56 -7.66
C VAL A 113 12.54 -0.63 -7.63
N LEU A 114 11.32 -1.18 -7.58
CA LEU A 114 10.08 -0.41 -7.53
C LEU A 114 9.67 -0.03 -6.09
N TYR A 115 10.35 -0.58 -5.09
CA TYR A 115 10.01 -0.41 -3.67
C TYR A 115 11.25 -0.01 -2.88
N ASP A 116 11.05 0.75 -1.80
CA ASP A 116 12.09 0.87 -0.79
C ASP A 116 12.38 -0.52 -0.19
N PRO A 117 13.61 -0.80 0.27
CA PRO A 117 13.92 -2.08 0.92
C PRO A 117 12.93 -2.40 2.05
N ILE A 118 12.30 -3.57 1.97
CA ILE A 118 11.35 -4.05 2.98
C ILE A 118 12.07 -5.07 3.85
N ASP A 119 12.45 -4.64 5.05
CA ASP A 119 13.17 -5.50 6.00
C ASP A 119 12.29 -6.66 6.47
N ASN A 120 12.92 -7.84 6.58
CA ASN A 120 12.27 -9.07 7.04
C ASN A 120 11.02 -9.45 6.22
N LEU A 121 11.01 -9.14 4.92
CA LEU A 121 9.92 -9.58 4.04
C LEU A 121 9.91 -11.11 3.91
N ASN A 122 8.76 -11.72 4.19
CA ASN A 122 8.48 -13.11 3.88
C ASN A 122 7.25 -13.19 2.98
N GLN A 123 7.19 -14.17 2.08
CA GLN A 123 6.06 -14.38 1.19
C GLN A 123 5.60 -15.83 1.21
N THR A 124 4.28 -16.03 1.16
CA THR A 124 3.65 -17.32 0.91
C THR A 124 3.03 -17.31 -0.49
N VAL A 125 3.05 -18.45 -1.17
CA VAL A 125 2.46 -18.59 -2.52
C VAL A 125 1.65 -19.88 -2.56
N TYR A 126 0.40 -19.79 -3.02
CA TYR A 126 -0.47 -20.94 -3.22
C TYR A 126 -1.08 -20.90 -4.61
N LYS A 127 -1.14 -22.07 -5.24
CA LYS A 127 -1.69 -22.27 -6.58
C LYS A 127 -2.60 -23.48 -6.54
N GLU A 128 -3.81 -23.33 -7.07
CA GLU A 128 -4.75 -24.45 -7.22
C GLU A 128 -5.31 -24.45 -8.63
N ASN A 129 -5.49 -25.63 -9.22
CA ASN A 129 -6.13 -25.73 -10.51
C ASN A 129 -7.63 -25.47 -10.36
N ASN A 130 -8.16 -24.49 -11.09
CA ASN A 130 -9.60 -24.26 -11.18
C ASN A 130 -10.11 -24.80 -12.51
N THR A 131 -10.93 -25.85 -12.47
CA THR A 131 -11.47 -26.49 -13.68
C THR A 131 -12.61 -25.71 -14.32
N ARG A 132 -13.18 -24.73 -13.61
CA ARG A 132 -14.26 -23.89 -14.12
C ARG A 132 -13.69 -22.56 -14.61
N TRP A 133 -14.00 -22.26 -15.87
CA TRP A 133 -13.61 -21.00 -16.47
C TRP A 133 -14.38 -19.84 -15.84
N PRO A 134 -13.71 -18.73 -15.51
CA PRO A 134 -14.42 -17.47 -15.39
C PRO A 134 -14.95 -17.11 -16.77
N THR A 135 -16.28 -17.03 -16.89
CA THR A 135 -16.96 -16.74 -18.16
C THR A 135 -16.63 -15.34 -18.66
N HIS A 136 -16.23 -14.45 -17.76
CA HIS A 136 -15.75 -13.11 -18.05
C HIS A 136 -14.39 -12.88 -17.37
N ARG A 137 -13.50 -12.13 -18.03
CA ARG A 137 -12.18 -11.78 -17.44
C ARG A 137 -12.31 -11.06 -16.09
N GLN A 138 -13.45 -10.41 -15.83
CA GLN A 138 -13.76 -9.77 -14.54
C GLN A 138 -14.20 -10.75 -13.44
N GLU A 139 -14.52 -12.01 -13.74
CA GLU A 139 -14.93 -13.00 -12.74
C GLU A 139 -13.69 -13.68 -12.12
N VAL A 140 -12.89 -12.93 -11.36
CA VAL A 140 -11.66 -13.42 -10.71
C VAL A 140 -11.90 -14.71 -9.88
N LEU A 141 -13.13 -14.90 -9.40
CA LEU A 141 -13.57 -16.03 -8.57
C LEU A 141 -14.37 -17.11 -9.32
N GLY A 142 -14.50 -17.02 -10.65
CA GLY A 142 -15.38 -17.87 -11.44
C GLY A 142 -15.18 -19.38 -11.16
N GLY A 143 -16.14 -20.00 -10.46
CA GLY A 143 -16.10 -21.42 -10.11
C GLY A 143 -15.18 -21.81 -8.94
N LEU A 144 -14.51 -20.85 -8.31
CA LEU A 144 -13.67 -21.07 -7.13
C LEU A 144 -14.55 -21.20 -5.88
N ASN A 145 -14.40 -22.29 -5.13
CA ASN A 145 -14.92 -22.35 -3.77
C ASN A 145 -13.93 -21.62 -2.85
N VAL A 146 -14.21 -20.34 -2.59
CA VAL A 146 -13.31 -19.43 -1.85
C VAL A 146 -12.93 -19.98 -0.48
N THR A 147 -13.90 -20.52 0.27
CA THR A 147 -13.64 -21.12 1.59
C THR A 147 -12.64 -22.28 1.50
N ASN A 148 -12.86 -23.21 0.57
CA ASN A 148 -11.95 -24.34 0.37
C ASN A 148 -10.58 -23.88 -0.11
N PHE A 149 -10.54 -22.93 -1.03
CA PHE A 149 -9.29 -22.37 -1.56
C PHE A 149 -8.44 -21.73 -0.44
N ILE A 150 -9.04 -20.90 0.42
CA ILE A 150 -8.37 -20.30 1.58
C ILE A 150 -7.92 -21.39 2.57
N ASN A 151 -8.77 -22.38 2.83
CA ASN A 151 -8.42 -23.48 3.73
C ASN A 151 -7.24 -24.30 3.21
N ASN A 152 -7.20 -24.58 1.91
CA ASN A 152 -6.10 -25.30 1.29
C ASN A 152 -4.82 -24.45 1.29
N ALA A 153 -4.91 -23.16 0.97
CA ALA A 153 -3.78 -22.23 0.97
C ALA A 153 -3.14 -22.14 2.37
N THR A 154 -3.94 -21.81 3.38
CA THR A 154 -3.48 -21.71 4.78
C THR A 154 -2.90 -23.02 5.32
N LYS A 155 -3.46 -24.17 4.91
CA LYS A 155 -2.89 -25.48 5.24
C LYS A 155 -1.55 -25.74 4.54
N ALA A 156 -1.43 -25.36 3.26
CA ALA A 156 -0.17 -25.50 2.53
C ALA A 156 0.94 -24.64 3.15
N TRP A 157 0.59 -23.48 3.72
CA TRP A 157 1.50 -22.55 4.36
C TRP A 157 1.70 -22.81 5.86
N GLU A 158 1.10 -23.85 6.45
CA GLU A 158 1.05 -24.04 7.91
C GLU A 158 2.43 -23.91 8.58
N LYS A 159 3.46 -24.55 8.01
CA LYS A 159 4.83 -24.46 8.51
C LYS A 159 5.43 -23.06 8.35
N GLU A 160 5.23 -22.42 7.20
CA GLU A 160 5.74 -21.08 6.92
C GLU A 160 5.09 -20.05 7.85
N LEU A 161 3.77 -20.17 8.09
CA LEU A 161 3.02 -19.30 8.99
C LEU A 161 3.48 -19.47 10.45
N GLU A 162 3.81 -20.69 10.88
CA GLU A 162 4.35 -20.96 12.22
C GLU A 162 5.72 -20.27 12.42
N GLU A 163 6.58 -20.32 11.40
CA GLU A 163 7.89 -19.64 11.40
C GLU A 163 7.76 -18.10 11.36
N MET A 164 6.59 -17.58 10.98
CA MET A 164 6.28 -16.16 10.85
C MET A 164 5.37 -15.61 11.97
N ARG A 165 5.22 -16.32 13.10
CA ARG A 165 4.40 -15.85 14.24
C ARG A 165 4.81 -14.49 14.81
N ASN A 166 6.02 -14.02 14.55
CA ASN A 166 6.52 -12.72 14.99
C ASN A 166 6.18 -11.57 14.03
N LYS A 167 5.60 -11.86 12.86
CA LYS A 167 5.19 -10.84 11.89
C LYS A 167 3.95 -10.12 12.39
N THR A 168 3.86 -8.84 12.05
CA THR A 168 2.78 -7.97 12.55
C THR A 168 1.99 -7.34 11.42
N GLN A 169 2.47 -7.41 10.18
CA GLN A 169 1.79 -6.88 9.02
C GLN A 169 1.64 -7.92 7.93
N VAL A 170 0.56 -7.79 7.17
CA VAL A 170 0.29 -8.65 6.02
C VAL A 170 -0.39 -7.87 4.90
N GLY A 171 -0.14 -8.24 3.66
CA GLY A 171 -0.98 -7.85 2.52
C GLY A 171 -1.05 -8.99 1.53
N CYS A 172 -2.23 -9.26 0.98
CA CYS A 172 -2.47 -10.45 0.16
C CYS A 172 -3.11 -10.10 -1.19
N TYR A 173 -2.74 -10.83 -2.23
CA TYR A 173 -3.23 -10.65 -3.58
C TYR A 173 -3.67 -11.97 -4.20
N LEU A 174 -4.79 -11.94 -4.93
CA LEU A 174 -5.27 -13.05 -5.75
C LEU A 174 -5.18 -12.69 -7.23
N TYR A 175 -4.35 -13.42 -7.97
CA TYR A 175 -4.38 -13.41 -9.42
C TYR A 175 -5.44 -14.39 -9.94
N GLY A 176 -6.49 -13.86 -10.58
CA GLY A 176 -7.54 -14.65 -11.22
C GLY A 176 -7.12 -15.17 -12.59
N GLY A 177 -7.00 -16.48 -12.74
CA GLY A 177 -6.67 -17.16 -14.00
C GLY A 177 -7.06 -18.64 -13.96
N TYR A 178 -6.60 -19.43 -14.94
CA TYR A 178 -6.78 -20.89 -14.96
C TYR A 178 -6.25 -21.58 -13.71
N VAL A 179 -5.15 -21.03 -13.21
CA VAL A 179 -4.49 -21.44 -11.98
C VAL A 179 -4.52 -20.21 -11.09
N PRO A 180 -5.58 -20.00 -10.29
CA PRO A 180 -5.60 -18.93 -9.30
C PRO A 180 -4.34 -18.99 -8.44
N ILE A 181 -3.69 -17.83 -8.30
CA ILE A 181 -2.47 -17.69 -7.50
C ILE A 181 -2.78 -16.75 -6.35
N LEU A 182 -2.72 -17.27 -5.14
CA LEU A 182 -2.83 -16.46 -3.93
C LEU A 182 -1.44 -16.24 -3.34
N VAL A 183 -1.09 -14.99 -3.10
CA VAL A 183 0.17 -14.59 -2.48
C VAL A 183 -0.12 -13.72 -1.27
N CYS A 184 0.59 -13.93 -0.17
CA CYS A 184 0.61 -13.00 0.95
C CYS A 184 2.06 -12.64 1.30
N ALA A 185 2.29 -11.37 1.59
CA ALA A 185 3.56 -10.84 2.05
C ALA A 185 3.44 -10.40 3.51
N PHE A 186 4.47 -10.67 4.30
CA PHE A 186 4.50 -10.46 5.75
C PHE A 186 5.76 -9.70 6.18
N THR A 187 5.62 -8.84 7.18
CA THR A 187 6.73 -8.14 7.86
C THR A 187 6.51 -8.06 9.36
#